data_AF-E0UD91-F1
#
_entry.id   AF-E0UD91-F1
#
_cell.length_a   1.000
_cell.length_b   1.000
_cell.length_c   1.000
_cell.angle_alpha   90.00
_cell.angle_beta   90.00
_cell.angle_gamma   90.00
#
_symmetry.space_group_name_H-M   'P 1'
#
loop_
_entity.id
_entity.type
_entity.pdbx_description
1 polymer ?
#
loop_
_entity_poly.entity_id
_entity_poly.type
_entity_poly.pdbx_seq_one_letter_code
_entity_poly.pdbx_strand_id
1 'polypeptide(L)'
;MDFTRTNKKLLSHSEKIKALHERELDLDFDGDGLTEREERKYGLNPLSPDTDGDGLYDGQEIAIHINPHLYSKVPPSVEKGSDKEKHRETYLHSVQTLLKNQELSYQALYNQIAGDEWLGRSLDERVLAIQLHSGSSLDQIKCSLAQSPYVQWQLEESQWDRDSAIGYIGELTRQFGAKRTQEEEIAE
;
A
#
# COMPACT_ATOMS: atom_id res chain seq x y z
N MET A 1 -20.30 -31.00 62.45
CA MET A 1 -19.97 -29.71 61.81
C MET A 1 -18.84 -30.01 60.84
N ASP A 2 -19.20 -30.37 59.60
CA ASP A 2 -18.24 -30.73 58.56
C ASP A 2 -17.60 -29.47 57.99
N PHE A 3 -16.35 -29.23 58.38
CA PHE A 3 -15.51 -28.24 57.73
C PHE A 3 -15.15 -28.78 56.34
N THR A 4 -15.87 -28.35 55.31
CA THR A 4 -15.45 -28.55 53.92
C THR A 4 -14.15 -27.78 53.71
N ARG A 5 -13.03 -28.45 53.96
CA ARG A 5 -11.69 -28.00 53.62
C ARG A 5 -11.65 -27.90 52.10
N THR A 6 -11.94 -26.72 51.56
CA THR A 6 -11.81 -26.41 50.14
C THR A 6 -10.37 -26.71 49.75
N ASN A 7 -10.18 -27.81 49.02
CA ASN A 7 -8.92 -28.15 48.38
C ASN A 7 -8.61 -27.02 47.38
N LYS A 8 -7.91 -25.97 47.84
CA LYS A 8 -7.15 -25.10 46.92
C LYS A 8 -6.12 -26.01 46.28
N LYS A 9 -6.43 -26.52 45.09
CA LYS A 9 -5.53 -27.33 44.26
C LYS A 9 -4.23 -26.53 44.14
N LEU A 10 -3.21 -26.93 44.89
CA LEU A 10 -1.89 -26.30 44.85
C LEU A 10 -1.28 -26.67 43.51
N LEU A 11 -1.34 -25.74 42.56
CA LEU A 11 -0.71 -25.89 41.25
C LEU A 11 0.78 -26.23 41.45
N SER A 12 1.21 -27.31 40.81
CA SER A 12 2.61 -27.72 40.72
C SER A 12 3.47 -26.57 40.19
N HIS A 13 4.76 -26.58 40.51
CA HIS A 13 5.72 -25.61 39.98
C HIS A 13 5.71 -25.57 38.43
N SER A 14 5.55 -26.74 37.80
CA SER A 14 5.40 -26.87 36.34
C SER A 14 4.11 -26.26 35.80
N GLU A 15 3.00 -26.38 36.53
CA GLU A 15 1.70 -25.78 36.14
C GLU A 15 1.72 -24.26 36.31
N LYS A 16 2.44 -23.75 37.32
CA LYS A 16 2.66 -22.30 37.49
C LYS A 16 3.51 -21.71 36.36
N ILE A 17 4.59 -22.39 35.98
CA ILE A 17 5.44 -21.96 34.86
C ILE A 17 4.65 -21.96 33.56
N LYS A 18 3.85 -23.01 33.32
CA LYS A 18 2.99 -23.09 32.13
C LYS A 18 1.94 -21.97 32.10
N ALA A 19 1.31 -21.68 33.24
CA ALA A 19 0.34 -20.59 33.36
C ALA A 19 0.96 -19.19 33.23
N LEU A 20 2.21 -19.00 33.65
CA LEU A 20 2.96 -17.77 33.44
C LEU A 20 3.30 -17.58 31.96
N HIS A 21 3.81 -18.63 31.32
CA HIS A 21 4.14 -18.60 29.89
C HIS A 21 2.89 -18.38 29.02
N GLU A 22 1.76 -19.03 29.33
CA GLU A 22 0.49 -18.81 28.62
C GLU A 22 -0.01 -17.37 28.69
N ARG A 23 0.33 -16.63 29.76
CA ARG A 23 -0.02 -15.23 29.93
C ARG A 23 0.91 -14.29 29.17
N GLU A 24 2.17 -14.69 28.97
CA GLU A 24 3.12 -13.95 28.12
C GLU A 24 2.68 -13.98 26.65
N LEU A 25 2.01 -15.06 26.22
CA LEU A 25 1.51 -15.18 24.85
C LEU A 25 0.45 -14.14 24.48
N ASP A 26 -0.24 -13.56 25.47
CA ASP A 26 -1.28 -12.55 25.24
C ASP A 26 -0.74 -11.12 25.40
N LEU A 27 0.59 -10.96 25.51
CA LEU A 27 1.26 -9.66 25.50
C LEU A 27 1.67 -9.28 24.08
N ASP A 28 1.55 -7.99 23.80
CA ASP A 28 2.10 -7.31 22.63
C ASP A 28 3.43 -6.68 23.09
N PHE A 29 4.55 -7.22 22.59
CA PHE A 29 5.89 -6.92 23.10
C PHE A 29 6.53 -5.72 22.40
N ASP A 30 6.23 -5.51 21.12
CA ASP A 30 6.77 -4.44 20.29
C ASP A 30 5.75 -3.34 19.97
N GLY A 31 4.49 -3.52 20.35
CA GLY A 31 3.44 -2.51 20.28
C GLY A 31 2.82 -2.37 18.89
N ASP A 32 2.94 -3.40 18.05
CA ASP A 32 2.50 -3.41 16.66
C ASP A 32 0.98 -3.70 16.52
N GLY A 33 0.36 -4.16 17.61
CA GLY A 33 -1.06 -4.52 17.69
C GLY A 33 -1.34 -6.02 17.59
N LEU A 34 -0.33 -6.87 17.53
CA LEU A 34 -0.41 -8.33 17.61
C LEU A 34 0.09 -8.83 18.95
N THR A 35 -0.54 -9.89 19.46
CA THR A 35 -0.01 -10.61 20.62
C THR A 35 1.07 -11.62 20.20
N GLU A 36 1.99 -11.98 21.08
CA GLU A 36 3.02 -13.00 20.82
C GLU A 36 2.39 -14.32 20.31
N ARG A 37 1.18 -14.66 20.77
CA ARG A 37 0.40 -15.81 20.28
C ARG A 37 0.06 -15.68 18.79
N GLU A 38 -0.38 -14.49 18.38
CA GLU A 38 -0.77 -14.19 17.01
C GLU A 38 0.47 -14.15 16.12
N GLU A 39 1.51 -13.44 16.53
CA GLU A 39 2.78 -13.38 15.78
C GLU A 39 3.38 -14.77 15.59
N ARG A 40 3.42 -15.60 16.64
CA ARG A 40 3.91 -16.98 16.52
C ARG A 40 3.03 -17.84 15.60
N LYS A 41 1.73 -17.55 15.50
CA LYS A 41 0.82 -18.23 14.56
C LYS A 41 1.12 -17.81 13.12
N TYR A 42 1.52 -16.57 12.89
CA TYR A 42 1.91 -16.04 11.57
C TYR A 42 3.41 -16.21 11.25
N GLY A 43 4.19 -16.71 12.21
CA GLY A 43 5.64 -16.92 12.07
C GLY A 43 6.46 -15.65 12.14
N LEU A 44 5.92 -14.59 12.75
CA LEU A 44 6.51 -13.25 12.88
C LEU A 44 7.41 -13.14 14.10
N ASN A 45 8.14 -12.03 14.18
CA ASN A 45 9.13 -11.80 15.24
C ASN A 45 8.54 -10.95 16.37
N PRO A 46 8.26 -11.53 17.57
CA PRO A 46 7.61 -10.85 18.69
C PRO A 46 8.37 -9.71 19.36
N LEU A 47 9.49 -9.31 18.78
CA LEU A 47 10.34 -8.25 19.27
C LEU A 47 10.64 -7.22 18.18
N SER A 48 10.02 -7.35 17.01
CA SER A 48 10.22 -6.50 15.85
C SER A 48 8.86 -6.12 15.30
N PRO A 49 8.43 -4.86 15.48
CA PRO A 49 7.09 -4.46 15.08
C PRO A 49 6.88 -4.51 13.56
N ASP A 50 7.97 -4.60 12.79
CA ASP A 50 8.05 -4.75 11.35
C ASP A 50 9.03 -5.91 11.07
N THR A 51 8.53 -7.08 10.67
CA THR A 51 9.36 -8.29 10.50
C THR A 51 10.20 -8.23 9.23
N ASP A 52 9.73 -7.60 8.16
CA ASP A 52 10.40 -7.59 6.85
C ASP A 52 11.12 -6.28 6.49
N GLY A 53 10.92 -5.25 7.31
CA GLY A 53 11.62 -3.97 7.26
C GLY A 53 11.10 -3.01 6.20
N ASP A 54 9.86 -3.16 5.73
CA ASP A 54 9.27 -2.31 4.71
C ASP A 54 8.65 -1.00 5.23
N GLY A 55 8.63 -0.83 6.55
CA GLY A 55 8.08 0.33 7.24
C GLY A 55 6.61 0.19 7.64
N LEU A 56 5.99 -0.96 7.38
CA LEU A 56 4.70 -1.35 7.93
C LEU A 56 4.88 -2.20 9.17
N TYR A 57 3.95 -2.02 10.11
CA TYR A 57 3.90 -2.93 11.24
C TYR A 57 3.20 -4.22 10.85
N ASP A 58 3.71 -5.34 11.35
CA ASP A 58 3.20 -6.69 11.13
C ASP A 58 1.67 -6.74 11.37
N GLY A 59 1.18 -6.12 12.45
CA GLY A 59 -0.24 -5.99 12.75
C GLY A 59 -1.04 -5.17 11.75
N GLN A 60 -0.45 -4.15 11.13
CA GLN A 60 -1.09 -3.40 10.05
C GLN A 60 -1.21 -4.25 8.80
N GLU A 61 -0.15 -4.97 8.42
CA GLU A 61 -0.12 -5.84 7.25
C GLU A 61 -1.18 -6.95 7.34
N ILE A 62 -1.32 -7.59 8.50
CA ILE A 62 -2.35 -8.59 8.73
C ILE A 62 -3.76 -7.98 8.61
N ALA A 63 -3.98 -6.77 9.12
CA ALA A 63 -5.28 -6.11 9.03
C ALA A 63 -5.69 -5.81 7.58
N ILE A 64 -4.73 -5.48 6.71
CA ILE A 64 -4.94 -5.16 5.29
C ILE A 64 -4.69 -6.36 4.35
N HIS A 65 -4.51 -7.57 4.91
CA HIS A 65 -4.30 -8.83 4.17
C HIS A 65 -3.06 -8.81 3.26
N ILE A 66 -2.02 -8.13 3.73
CA ILE A 66 -0.67 -8.13 3.15
C ILE A 66 0.17 -9.20 3.85
N ASN A 67 1.26 -9.64 3.21
CA ASN A 67 2.11 -10.69 3.76
C ASN A 67 3.27 -10.07 4.57
N PRO A 68 3.28 -10.21 5.90
CA PRO A 68 4.29 -9.62 6.80
C PRO A 68 5.70 -10.25 6.72
N HIS A 69 5.93 -11.04 5.68
CA HIS A 69 7.24 -11.61 5.34
C HIS A 69 7.74 -11.12 3.99
N LEU A 70 6.98 -10.27 3.31
CA LEU A 70 7.26 -9.80 1.97
C LEU A 70 7.25 -8.29 1.95
N TYR A 71 8.44 -7.72 1.78
CA TYR A 71 8.65 -6.30 1.61
C TYR A 71 7.61 -5.67 0.66
N SER A 72 6.63 -4.96 1.22
CA SER A 72 5.37 -4.56 0.58
C SER A 72 5.01 -3.10 0.82
N LYS A 73 5.85 -2.19 0.33
CA LYS A 73 5.63 -0.74 0.42
C LYS A 73 4.16 -0.34 0.24
N VAL A 74 3.57 0.32 1.23
CA VAL A 74 2.22 0.87 1.07
C VAL A 74 2.23 2.20 0.34
N PRO A 75 1.24 2.45 -0.52
CA PRO A 75 0.99 3.78 -1.01
C PRO A 75 0.53 4.69 0.14
N PRO A 76 0.68 6.02 -0.02
CA PRO A 76 0.23 6.99 0.96
C PRO A 76 -1.23 6.74 1.35
N SER A 77 -1.50 6.77 2.65
CA SER A 77 -2.86 6.73 3.18
C SER A 77 -3.63 7.97 2.70
N VAL A 78 -4.80 7.74 2.12
CA VAL A 78 -5.68 8.80 1.64
C VAL A 78 -7.00 8.75 2.39
N GLU A 79 -7.49 9.92 2.81
CA GLU A 79 -8.79 10.02 3.48
C GLU A 79 -9.90 9.52 2.57
N LYS A 80 -10.71 8.58 3.08
CA LYS A 80 -11.80 7.97 2.32
C LYS A 80 -12.82 9.02 1.87
N GLY A 81 -13.10 9.07 0.57
CA GLY A 81 -14.01 10.04 -0.03
C GLY A 81 -13.41 11.42 -0.34
N SER A 82 -12.12 11.62 -0.03
CA SER A 82 -11.39 12.81 -0.45
C SER A 82 -11.25 12.88 -1.97
N ASP A 83 -10.98 14.07 -2.51
CA ASP A 83 -10.76 14.22 -3.93
C ASP A 83 -9.50 13.47 -4.40
N LYS A 84 -8.48 13.33 -3.54
CA LYS A 84 -7.29 12.53 -3.85
C LYS A 84 -7.66 11.06 -4.12
N GLU A 85 -8.55 10.50 -3.30
CA GLU A 85 -9.00 9.11 -3.48
C GLU A 85 -9.75 8.92 -4.80
N LYS A 86 -10.62 9.87 -5.16
CA LYS A 86 -11.33 9.82 -6.45
C LYS A 86 -10.37 9.84 -7.64
N HIS A 87 -9.33 10.68 -7.59
CA HIS A 87 -8.32 10.74 -8.65
C HIS A 87 -7.47 9.46 -8.71
N ARG A 88 -7.15 8.88 -7.54
CA ARG A 88 -6.50 7.57 -7.41
C ARG A 88 -7.34 6.45 -8.03
N GLU A 89 -8.63 6.40 -7.71
CA GLU A 89 -9.59 5.44 -8.30
C GLU A 89 -9.71 5.64 -9.82
N THR A 90 -9.72 6.89 -10.30
CA THR A 90 -9.76 7.20 -11.73
C THR A 90 -8.52 6.68 -12.46
N TYR A 91 -7.34 6.86 -11.86
CA TYR A 91 -6.09 6.31 -12.38
C TYR A 91 -6.15 4.77 -12.41
N LEU A 92 -6.54 4.14 -11.29
CA LEU A 92 -6.66 2.69 -11.18
C LEU A 92 -7.62 2.13 -12.24
N HIS A 93 -8.79 2.73 -12.42
CA HIS A 93 -9.76 2.30 -13.42
C HIS A 93 -9.21 2.36 -14.85
N SER A 94 -8.42 3.40 -15.15
CA SER A 94 -7.74 3.54 -16.43
C SER A 94 -6.75 2.38 -16.66
N VAL A 95 -6.00 2.00 -15.62
CA VAL A 95 -5.06 0.87 -15.69
C VAL A 95 -5.79 -0.47 -15.78
N GLN A 96 -6.84 -0.68 -15.00
CA GLN A 96 -7.66 -1.90 -15.06
C GLN A 96 -8.23 -2.12 -16.46
N THR A 97 -8.69 -1.03 -17.11
CA THR A 97 -9.16 -1.04 -18.50
C THR A 97 -8.04 -1.43 -19.47
N LEU A 98 -6.85 -0.89 -19.26
CA LEU A 98 -5.67 -1.12 -20.08
C LEU A 98 -5.12 -2.55 -19.97
N LEU A 99 -5.11 -3.12 -18.76
CA LEU A 99 -4.66 -4.50 -18.51
C LEU A 99 -5.78 -5.53 -18.67
N LYS A 100 -7.03 -5.10 -18.87
CA LYS A 100 -8.23 -5.95 -18.86
C LYS A 100 -8.31 -6.81 -17.58
N ASN A 101 -7.86 -6.25 -16.47
CA ASN A 101 -7.82 -6.92 -15.17
C ASN A 101 -8.55 -6.07 -14.13
N GLN A 102 -9.77 -6.48 -13.76
CA GLN A 102 -10.60 -5.75 -12.80
C GLN A 102 -10.29 -6.10 -11.34
N GLU A 103 -9.52 -7.15 -11.08
CA GLU A 103 -9.11 -7.53 -9.72
C GLU A 103 -7.84 -6.79 -9.27
N LEU A 104 -7.22 -6.03 -10.15
CA LEU A 104 -6.01 -5.27 -9.84
C LEU A 104 -6.32 -4.17 -8.81
N SER A 105 -5.62 -4.21 -7.68
CA SER A 105 -5.69 -3.20 -6.63
C SER A 105 -4.60 -2.13 -6.80
N TYR A 106 -4.86 -0.94 -6.25
CA TYR A 106 -3.87 0.14 -6.26
C TYR A 106 -2.60 -0.24 -5.49
N GLN A 107 -2.75 -0.95 -4.36
CA GLN A 107 -1.65 -1.52 -3.58
C GLN A 107 -0.75 -2.41 -4.43
N ALA A 108 -1.33 -3.39 -5.14
CA ALA A 108 -0.55 -4.31 -5.95
C ALA A 108 0.24 -3.59 -7.05
N LEU A 109 -0.37 -2.56 -7.63
CA LEU A 109 0.27 -1.72 -8.64
C LEU A 109 1.38 -0.85 -8.05
N TYR A 110 1.18 -0.31 -6.85
CA TYR A 110 2.21 0.43 -6.11
C TYR A 110 3.42 -0.44 -5.79
N ASN A 111 3.22 -1.65 -5.28
CA ASN A 111 4.32 -2.58 -4.97
C ASN A 111 5.10 -2.98 -6.22
N GLN A 112 4.44 -3.10 -7.38
CA GLN A 112 5.09 -3.44 -8.64
C GLN A 112 5.91 -2.27 -9.22
N ILE A 113 5.46 -1.04 -9.03
CA ILE A 113 6.09 0.16 -9.58
C ILE A 113 7.15 0.73 -8.64
N ALA A 114 7.02 0.48 -7.33
CA ALA A 114 7.97 0.90 -6.33
C ALA A 114 9.39 0.40 -6.67
N GLY A 115 10.26 1.32 -7.06
CA GLY A 115 11.63 1.01 -7.47
C GLY A 115 11.86 0.75 -8.96
N ASP A 116 10.81 0.75 -9.79
CA ASP A 116 10.93 0.63 -11.25
C ASP A 116 10.48 1.91 -11.98
N GLU A 117 11.46 2.76 -12.28
CA GLU A 117 11.26 4.03 -12.98
C GLU A 117 10.69 3.86 -14.39
N TRP A 118 11.12 2.81 -15.11
CA TRP A 118 10.69 2.60 -16.48
C TRP A 118 9.22 2.15 -16.52
N LEU A 119 8.86 1.20 -15.65
CA LEU A 119 7.49 0.69 -15.58
C LEU A 119 6.51 1.79 -15.17
N GLY A 120 6.87 2.57 -14.16
CA GLY A 120 6.05 3.69 -13.68
C GLY A 120 5.75 4.72 -14.77
N ARG A 121 6.79 5.19 -15.48
CA ARG A 121 6.65 6.14 -16.58
C ARG A 121 5.84 5.57 -17.75
N SER A 122 6.16 4.35 -18.17
CA SER A 122 5.46 3.70 -19.28
C SER A 122 3.96 3.53 -19.00
N LEU A 123 3.60 3.23 -17.75
CA LEU A 123 2.20 3.11 -17.37
C LEU A 123 1.48 4.46 -17.38
N ASP A 124 2.10 5.50 -16.83
CA ASP A 124 1.56 6.87 -16.82
C ASP A 124 1.28 7.39 -18.23
N GLU A 125 2.21 7.15 -19.17
CA GLU A 125 2.04 7.49 -20.59
C GLU A 125 0.81 6.84 -21.21
N ARG A 126 0.58 5.55 -20.91
CA ARG A 126 -0.54 4.81 -21.47
C ARG A 126 -1.87 5.18 -20.82
N VAL A 127 -1.87 5.48 -19.52
CA VAL A 127 -3.04 6.02 -18.81
C VAL A 127 -3.43 7.39 -19.39
N LEU A 128 -2.44 8.26 -19.58
CA LEU A 128 -2.62 9.56 -20.23
C LEU A 128 -3.26 9.41 -21.61
N ALA A 129 -2.74 8.50 -22.44
CA ALA A 129 -3.30 8.24 -23.76
C ALA A 129 -4.77 7.81 -23.68
N ILE A 130 -5.13 6.88 -22.79
CA ILE A 130 -6.52 6.41 -22.65
C ILE A 130 -7.45 7.54 -22.19
N GLN A 131 -7.02 8.33 -21.20
CA GLN A 131 -7.86 9.42 -20.67
C GLN A 131 -8.09 10.54 -21.70
N LEU A 132 -7.10 10.81 -22.55
CA LEU A 132 -7.27 11.72 -23.69
C LEU A 132 -8.28 11.18 -24.71
N HIS A 133 -8.25 9.88 -24.99
CA HIS A 133 -9.22 9.24 -25.89
C HIS A 133 -10.63 9.19 -25.30
N SER A 134 -10.77 9.05 -23.98
CA SER A 134 -12.07 9.14 -23.29
C SER A 134 -12.62 10.56 -23.17
N GLY A 135 -11.89 11.57 -23.64
CA GLY A 135 -12.32 12.97 -23.62
C GLY A 135 -12.17 13.65 -22.26
N SER A 136 -11.33 13.12 -21.36
CA SER A 136 -11.05 13.77 -20.08
C SER A 136 -10.32 15.10 -20.28
N SER A 137 -10.60 16.08 -19.42
CA SER A 137 -9.91 17.37 -19.48
C SER A 137 -8.46 17.24 -19.03
N LEU A 138 -7.60 18.15 -19.52
CA LEU A 138 -6.19 18.15 -19.14
C LEU A 138 -5.96 18.27 -17.63
N ASP A 139 -6.82 19.02 -16.94
CA ASP A 139 -6.74 19.18 -15.48
C ASP A 139 -7.14 17.89 -14.74
N GLN A 140 -8.18 17.17 -15.22
CA GLN A 140 -8.55 15.86 -14.66
C GLN A 140 -7.41 14.85 -14.82
N ILE A 141 -6.79 14.85 -16.01
CA ILE A 141 -5.66 13.98 -16.33
C ILE A 141 -4.49 14.28 -15.38
N LYS A 142 -4.09 15.55 -15.25
CA LYS A 142 -3.01 15.97 -14.35
C LYS A 142 -3.27 15.55 -12.91
N CYS A 143 -4.49 15.70 -12.41
CA CYS A 143 -4.85 15.29 -11.06
C CYS A 143 -4.80 13.76 -10.88
N SER A 144 -5.21 12.98 -11.89
CA SER A 144 -5.11 11.52 -11.83
C SER A 144 -3.66 11.04 -11.90
N LEU A 145 -2.83 11.62 -12.78
CA LEU A 145 -1.40 11.32 -12.88
C LEU A 145 -0.65 11.74 -11.61
N ALA A 146 -1.06 12.83 -10.96
CA ALA A 146 -0.52 13.21 -9.67
C ALA A 146 -0.76 12.14 -8.60
N GLN A 147 -1.82 11.33 -8.73
CA GLN A 147 -2.11 10.19 -7.86
C GLN A 147 -1.62 8.84 -8.43
N SER A 148 -0.79 8.86 -9.48
CA SER A 148 -0.11 7.66 -9.98
C SER A 148 0.79 7.07 -8.88
N PRO A 149 0.85 5.73 -8.76
CA PRO A 149 1.78 5.08 -7.84
C PRO A 149 3.23 5.47 -8.04
N TYR A 150 3.66 5.71 -9.28
CA TYR A 150 5.02 6.16 -9.55
C TYR A 150 5.29 7.55 -8.94
N VAL A 151 4.38 8.50 -9.15
CA VAL A 151 4.51 9.86 -8.60
C VAL A 151 4.42 9.85 -7.08
N GLN A 152 3.51 9.08 -6.51
CA GLN A 152 3.39 8.95 -5.05
C GLN A 152 4.65 8.34 -4.44
N TRP A 153 5.21 7.30 -5.06
CA TRP A 153 6.45 6.68 -4.62
C TRP A 153 7.65 7.64 -4.68
N GLN A 154 7.76 8.43 -5.76
CA GLN A 154 8.82 9.42 -5.90
C GLN A 154 8.76 10.53 -4.83
N LEU A 155 7.55 10.98 -4.49
CA LEU A 155 7.31 12.00 -3.46
C LEU A 155 7.68 11.52 -2.05
N GLU A 156 7.49 10.22 -1.76
CA GLU A 156 7.80 9.66 -0.45
C GLU A 156 9.28 9.27 -0.32
N GLU A 157 9.84 8.59 -1.32
CA GLU A 157 11.13 7.89 -1.19
C GLU A 157 12.29 8.58 -1.93
N SER A 158 12.02 9.19 -3.09
CA SER A 158 13.06 9.69 -3.99
C SER A 158 13.25 11.21 -3.94
N GLN A 159 12.84 11.82 -2.82
CA GLN A 159 13.05 13.25 -2.52
C GLN A 159 12.42 14.21 -3.55
N TRP A 160 11.44 13.76 -4.35
CA TRP A 160 10.72 14.70 -5.20
C TRP A 160 9.94 15.67 -4.33
N ASP A 161 10.13 16.95 -4.61
CA ASP A 161 9.25 18.00 -4.13
C ASP A 161 8.01 18.11 -5.05
N ARG A 162 7.05 18.92 -4.60
CA ARG A 162 5.80 19.15 -5.33
C ARG A 162 6.03 19.71 -6.74
N ASP A 163 7.03 20.57 -6.92
CA ASP A 163 7.32 21.20 -8.21
C ASP A 163 7.98 20.20 -9.16
N SER A 164 8.83 19.30 -8.65
CA SER A 164 9.37 18.17 -9.41
C SER A 164 8.26 17.27 -9.97
N ALA A 165 7.27 16.90 -9.15
CA ALA A 165 6.12 16.11 -9.59
C ALA A 165 5.27 16.85 -10.64
N ILE A 166 5.02 18.16 -10.44
CA ILE A 166 4.29 19.00 -11.41
C ILE A 166 5.07 19.09 -12.73
N GLY A 167 6.39 19.23 -12.67
CA GLY A 167 7.28 19.28 -13.83
C GLY A 167 7.18 18.01 -14.67
N TYR A 168 7.27 16.84 -14.04
CA TYR A 168 7.11 15.54 -14.70
C TYR A 168 5.76 15.40 -15.41
N ILE A 169 4.65 15.71 -14.72
CA ILE A 169 3.31 15.62 -15.31
C ILE A 169 3.16 16.64 -16.46
N GLY A 170 3.71 17.84 -16.29
CA GLY A 170 3.76 18.88 -17.31
C GLY A 170 4.52 18.44 -18.56
N GLU A 171 5.65 17.75 -18.39
CA GLU A 171 6.43 17.20 -19.49
C GLU A 171 5.65 16.10 -20.22
N LEU A 172 5.11 15.11 -19.49
CA LEU A 172 4.29 14.04 -20.06
C LEU A 172 3.14 14.60 -20.91
N THR A 173 2.36 15.51 -20.32
CA THR A 173 1.21 16.09 -21.02
C THR A 173 1.62 16.93 -22.23
N ARG A 174 2.76 17.61 -22.19
CA ARG A 174 3.31 18.37 -23.32
C ARG A 174 3.79 17.48 -24.45
N GLN A 175 4.52 16.40 -24.14
CA GLN A 175 5.02 15.46 -25.14
C GLN A 175 3.87 14.80 -25.91
N PHE A 176 2.80 14.42 -25.23
CA PHE A 176 1.62 13.81 -25.87
C PHE A 176 0.74 14.83 -26.59
N GLY A 177 0.61 16.05 -26.06
CA GLY A 177 -0.05 17.16 -26.76
C GLY A 177 0.62 17.49 -28.10
N ALA A 178 1.96 17.48 -28.14
CA ALA A 178 2.74 17.75 -29.36
C ALA A 178 2.67 16.61 -30.39
N LYS A 179 2.56 15.35 -29.94
CA LYS A 179 2.36 14.19 -30.84
C LYS A 179 0.99 14.21 -31.52
N ARG A 180 -0.06 14.66 -30.80
CA ARG A 180 -1.43 14.75 -31.36
C ARG A 180 -1.51 15.74 -32.53
N THR A 181 -0.84 16.89 -32.44
CA THR A 181 -0.76 17.83 -33.56
C THR A 181 -0.01 17.28 -34.77
N GLN A 182 0.99 16.40 -34.58
CA GLN A 182 1.68 15.78 -35.70
C GLN A 182 0.86 14.67 -36.37
N GLU A 183 0.08 13.89 -35.60
CA GLU A 183 -0.78 12.85 -36.17
C GLU A 183 -2.03 13.43 -36.87
N GLU A 184 -2.57 14.55 -36.38
CA GLU A 184 -3.64 15.29 -37.07
C GLU A 184 -3.17 15.96 -38.38
N GLU A 185 -1.92 16.45 -38.42
CA GLU A 185 -1.32 17.09 -39.62
C GLU A 185 -0.89 16.08 -40.70
N ILE A 186 -0.73 14.79 -40.35
CA ILE A 186 -0.47 13.70 -41.32
C ILE A 186 -1.77 13.08 -41.86
N ALA A 187 -2.91 13.38 -41.23
CA ALA A 187 -4.23 12.87 -41.61
C ALA A 187 -5.06 13.84 -42.49
N GLU A 188 -4.50 14.98 -42.86
CA GLU A 188 -5.10 15.99 -43.77
C GLU A 188 -4.42 16.00 -45.15
#